data_AF-A0A1H7UG77-F1
#
_entry.id   AF-A0A1H7UG77-F1
#
_cell.length_a   1.000
_cell.length_b   1.000
_cell.length_c   1.000
_cell.angle_alpha   90.00
_cell.angle_beta   90.00
_cell.angle_gamma   90.00
#
_symmetry.space_group_name_H-M   'P 1'
#
loop_
_entity.id
_entity.type
_entity.pdbx_description
1 polymer ?
#
loop_
_entity_poly.entity_id
_entity_poly.type
_entity_poly.pdbx_seq_one_letter_code
_entity_poly.pdbx_strand_id
1 'polypeptide(L)'
;MAQIETLARQAWQLREQGYAINDIANVMGRPTSAIERWIGCWLVIAGQAPPWHEGLNTHIVLYLKKAGITSREALVAAWENGDIKRGQSSEINVSRLVELRNWLEDSGSEVPEAPPRTMIIDLSPEAEVALNHLKRVTGQPASQLISRLLVEADELNRSD
;
A
#
# COMPACT_ATOMS: atom_id res chain seq x y z
N MET A 1 -1.72 -9.01 20.59
CA MET A 1 -2.72 -8.54 19.60
C MET A 1 -2.08 -7.66 18.53
N ALA A 2 -1.26 -6.66 18.87
CA ALA A 2 -0.60 -5.76 17.91
C ALA A 2 0.14 -6.45 16.74
N GLN A 3 0.82 -7.57 16.96
CA GLN A 3 1.59 -8.24 15.90
C GLN A 3 0.72 -8.83 14.77
N ILE A 4 -0.49 -9.31 15.09
CA ILE A 4 -1.41 -9.84 14.08
C ILE A 4 -2.00 -8.70 13.24
N GLU A 5 -2.28 -7.55 13.87
CA GLU A 5 -2.75 -6.35 13.16
C GLU A 5 -1.69 -5.82 12.20
N THR A 6 -0.42 -5.76 12.62
CA THR A 6 0.69 -5.34 11.74
C THR A 6 0.85 -6.28 10.55
N LEU A 7 0.77 -7.60 10.77
CA LEU A 7 0.86 -8.60 9.71
C LEU A 7 -0.36 -8.55 8.77
N ALA A 8 -1.55 -8.36 9.33
CA ALA A 8 -2.79 -8.15 8.57
C ALA A 8 -2.71 -6.93 7.67
N ARG A 9 -2.20 -5.83 8.20
CA ARG A 9 -1.97 -4.61 7.45
C ARG A 9 -0.96 -4.79 6.32
N GLN A 10 0.21 -5.37 6.61
CA GLN A 10 1.25 -5.59 5.59
C GLN A 10 0.74 -6.49 4.46
N ALA A 11 0.03 -7.57 4.79
CA ALA A 11 -0.57 -8.46 3.81
C ALA A 11 -1.61 -7.73 2.93
N TRP A 12 -2.45 -6.87 3.53
CA TRP A 12 -3.44 -6.08 2.79
C TRP A 12 -2.79 -5.01 1.91
N GLN A 13 -1.79 -4.28 2.40
CA GLN A 13 -1.09 -3.26 1.60
C GLN A 13 -0.41 -3.87 0.37
N LEU A 14 0.21 -5.04 0.51
CA LEU A 14 0.77 -5.76 -0.64
C LEU A 14 -0.35 -6.21 -1.61
N ARG A 15 -1.52 -6.62 -1.09
CA ARG A 15 -2.67 -6.97 -1.93
C ARG A 15 -3.21 -5.77 -2.73
N GLU A 16 -3.34 -4.60 -2.11
CA GLU A 16 -3.77 -3.36 -2.78
C GLU A 16 -2.77 -2.88 -3.83
N GLN A 17 -1.48 -3.11 -3.61
CA GLN A 17 -0.45 -2.90 -4.62
C GLN A 17 -0.55 -3.90 -5.79
N GLY A 18 -1.47 -4.88 -5.74
CA GLY A 18 -1.72 -5.85 -6.80
C GLY A 18 -0.87 -7.11 -6.71
N TYR A 19 -0.23 -7.41 -5.58
CA TYR A 19 0.46 -8.68 -5.40
C TYR A 19 -0.54 -9.85 -5.31
N ALA A 20 -0.22 -10.97 -5.95
CA ALA A 20 -0.97 -12.20 -5.77
C ALA A 20 -0.72 -12.78 -4.37
N ILE A 21 -1.70 -13.49 -3.80
CA ILE A 21 -1.60 -14.08 -2.45
C ILE A 21 -0.36 -14.98 -2.31
N ASN A 22 0.00 -15.70 -3.37
CA ASN A 22 1.20 -16.55 -3.40
C ASN A 22 2.50 -15.73 -3.28
N ASP A 23 2.57 -14.56 -3.91
CA ASP A 23 3.75 -13.69 -3.83
C ASP A 23 3.86 -13.03 -2.46
N ILE A 24 2.72 -12.62 -1.88
CA ILE A 24 2.66 -12.08 -0.52
C ILE A 24 3.12 -13.13 0.49
N ALA A 25 2.65 -14.37 0.34
CA ALA A 25 3.07 -15.51 1.17
C ALA A 25 4.58 -15.73 1.11
N ASN A 26 5.17 -15.65 -0.08
CA ASN A 26 6.61 -15.76 -0.29
C ASN A 26 7.38 -14.60 0.35
N VAL A 27 6.95 -13.35 0.13
CA VAL A 27 7.59 -12.15 0.70
C VAL A 27 7.54 -12.14 2.22
N MET A 28 6.43 -12.58 2.80
CA MET A 28 6.24 -12.59 4.26
C MET A 28 6.75 -13.86 4.94
N GLY A 29 7.16 -14.89 4.18
CA GLY A 29 7.59 -16.18 4.72
C GLY A 29 6.47 -16.90 5.49
N ARG A 30 5.25 -16.88 4.97
CA ARG A 30 4.03 -17.36 5.63
C ARG A 30 3.16 -18.15 4.65
N PRO A 31 2.34 -19.12 5.12
CA PRO A 31 1.45 -19.86 4.25
C PRO A 31 0.34 -18.95 3.68
N THR A 32 -0.10 -19.23 2.45
CA THR A 32 -1.15 -18.49 1.74
C THR A 32 -2.45 -18.40 2.53
N SER A 33 -2.83 -19.47 3.24
CA SER A 33 -4.01 -19.49 4.12
C SER A 33 -3.91 -18.49 5.28
N ALA A 34 -2.70 -18.21 5.79
CA ALA A 34 -2.50 -17.18 6.79
C ALA A 34 -2.65 -15.78 6.19
N ILE A 35 -2.12 -15.57 4.97
CA ILE A 35 -2.26 -14.30 4.24
C ILE A 35 -3.73 -13.98 3.95
N GLU A 36 -4.49 -14.93 3.43
CA GLU A 36 -5.93 -14.78 3.18
C GLU A 36 -6.70 -14.39 4.44
N ARG A 37 -6.42 -15.10 5.54
CA ARG A 37 -7.02 -14.81 6.84
C ARG A 37 -6.65 -13.41 7.32
N TRP A 38 -5.40 -13.00 7.16
CA TRP A 38 -4.88 -11.70 7.56
C TRP A 38 -5.49 -10.55 6.75
N ILE A 39 -5.59 -10.70 5.44
CA ILE A 39 -6.29 -9.73 4.56
C ILE A 39 -7.76 -9.60 4.99
N GLY A 40 -8.45 -10.72 5.22
CA GLY A 40 -9.83 -10.71 5.70
C GLY A 40 -9.99 -10.05 7.07
N CYS A 41 -9.06 -10.31 8.00
CA CYS A 41 -9.04 -9.63 9.30
C CYS A 41 -8.82 -8.12 9.16
N TRP A 42 -7.96 -7.67 8.24
CA TRP A 42 -7.72 -6.25 8.04
C TRP A 42 -8.95 -5.51 7.54
N LEU A 43 -9.74 -6.09 6.62
CA LEU A 43 -10.99 -5.47 6.16
C LEU A 43 -11.98 -5.24 7.31
N VAL A 44 -12.06 -6.18 8.26
CA VAL A 44 -12.90 -6.04 9.45
C VAL A 44 -12.37 -4.97 10.40
N ILE A 45 -11.04 -4.89 10.56
CA ILE A 45 -10.37 -3.89 11.42
C ILE A 45 -10.52 -2.49 10.81
N ALA A 46 -10.22 -2.32 9.53
CA ALA A 46 -10.35 -1.08 8.78
C ALA A 46 -11.81 -0.61 8.70
N GLY A 47 -12.78 -1.53 8.59
CA GLY A 47 -14.21 -1.18 8.63
C GLY A 47 -14.69 -0.60 9.96
N GLN A 48 -13.96 -0.83 11.06
CA GLN A 48 -14.30 -0.28 12.38
C GLN A 48 -13.64 1.08 12.66
N ALA A 49 -12.74 1.53 11.78
CA ALA A 49 -11.89 2.68 12.01
C ALA A 49 -11.92 3.67 10.80
N PRO A 50 -11.88 4.99 11.03
CA PRO A 50 -12.13 6.00 9.97
C PRO A 50 -10.89 6.38 9.13
N PRO A 51 -10.84 6.24 7.79
CA PRO A 51 -9.64 6.09 6.91
C PRO A 51 -8.34 6.86 7.22
N TRP A 52 -8.38 8.03 7.85
CA TRP A 52 -7.21 8.85 8.20
C TRP A 52 -6.27 8.26 9.26
N HIS A 53 -6.64 7.16 9.92
CA HIS A 53 -5.81 6.49 10.94
C HIS A 53 -4.91 5.38 10.37
N GLU A 54 -4.87 5.23 9.04
CA GLU A 54 -4.05 4.23 8.38
C GLU A 54 -2.58 4.42 8.78
N GLY A 55 -2.01 3.47 9.53
CA GLY A 55 -0.75 3.72 10.22
C GLY A 55 -0.72 3.39 11.69
N LEU A 56 -1.80 3.75 12.37
CA LEU A 56 -1.88 3.79 13.82
C LEU A 56 -2.46 2.50 14.38
N ASN A 57 -1.97 2.07 15.54
CA ASN A 57 -2.57 0.98 16.29
C ASN A 57 -4.05 1.24 16.58
N THR A 58 -4.91 0.23 16.37
CA THR A 58 -6.37 0.31 16.57
C THR A 58 -6.77 0.88 17.94
N HIS A 59 -6.02 0.56 19.00
CA HIS A 59 -6.28 1.12 20.33
C HIS A 59 -6.02 2.63 20.41
N ILE A 60 -5.00 3.12 19.72
CA ILE A 60 -4.73 4.57 19.59
C ILE A 60 -5.87 5.22 18.82
N VAL A 61 -6.33 4.60 17.74
CA VAL A 61 -7.45 5.13 16.94
C VAL A 61 -8.74 5.22 17.75
N LEU A 62 -9.06 4.18 18.52
CA LEU A 62 -10.22 4.18 19.41
C LEU A 62 -10.10 5.24 20.51
N TYR A 63 -8.90 5.44 21.06
CA TYR A 63 -8.62 6.51 22.01
C TYR A 63 -8.84 7.89 21.38
N LEU A 64 -8.23 8.14 20.21
CA LEU A 64 -8.37 9.41 19.48
C LEU A 64 -9.85 9.70 19.17
N LYS A 65 -10.59 8.68 18.74
CA LYS A 65 -12.04 8.79 18.52
C LYS A 65 -12.80 9.15 19.81
N LYS A 66 -12.48 8.52 20.95
CA LYS A 66 -13.07 8.90 22.26
C LYS A 66 -12.71 10.32 22.67
N ALA A 67 -11.52 10.79 22.30
CA ALA A 67 -11.05 12.16 22.53
C ALA A 67 -11.65 13.18 21.54
N GLY A 68 -12.54 12.77 20.64
CA GLY A 68 -13.15 13.64 19.63
C GLY A 68 -12.24 13.95 18.43
N ILE A 69 -11.05 13.37 18.38
CA ILE A 69 -10.10 13.51 17.28
C ILE A 69 -10.56 12.56 16.18
N THR A 70 -11.13 13.13 15.12
CA THR A 70 -11.78 12.39 14.03
C THR A 70 -11.18 12.71 12.66
N SER A 71 -10.10 13.48 12.61
CA SER A 71 -9.31 13.74 11.41
C SER A 71 -7.83 13.92 11.74
N ARG A 72 -6.98 13.83 10.71
CA ARG A 72 -5.53 14.05 10.86
C ARG A 72 -5.23 15.48 11.27
N GLU A 73 -5.94 16.46 10.74
CA GLU A 73 -5.77 17.88 11.07
C GLU A 73 -6.11 18.11 12.54
N ALA A 74 -7.17 17.48 13.05
CA ALA A 74 -7.52 17.52 14.46
C ALA A 74 -6.43 16.87 15.34
N LEU A 75 -5.79 15.80 14.86
CA LEU A 75 -4.68 15.15 15.56
C LEU A 75 -3.43 16.04 15.58
N VAL A 76 -3.07 16.66 14.46
CA VAL A 76 -1.95 17.60 14.36
C VAL A 76 -2.16 18.79 15.28
N ALA A 77 -3.35 19.41 15.22
CA ALA A 77 -3.70 20.52 16.11
C ALA A 77 -3.63 20.11 17.59
N ALA A 78 -4.19 18.94 17.95
CA ALA A 78 -4.10 18.42 19.32
C ALA A 78 -2.66 18.11 19.75
N TRP A 79 -1.80 17.68 18.82
CA TRP A 79 -0.39 17.43 19.08
C TRP A 79 0.39 18.73 19.32
N GLU A 80 0.19 19.73 18.45
CA GLU A 80 0.84 21.05 18.54
C GLU A 80 0.38 21.84 19.76
N ASN A 81 -0.90 21.77 20.11
CA ASN A 81 -1.46 22.38 21.31
C ASN A 81 -1.04 21.66 22.59
N GLY A 82 -0.42 20.48 22.47
CA GLY A 82 -0.02 19.65 23.59
C GLY A 82 -1.22 19.03 24.32
N ASP A 83 -2.35 18.85 23.64
CA ASP A 83 -3.55 18.20 24.17
C ASP A 83 -3.40 16.68 24.28
N ILE A 84 -2.29 16.12 23.76
CA ILE A 84 -1.90 14.72 23.87
C ILE A 84 -0.65 14.61 24.77
N LYS A 85 -0.85 14.26 26.05
CA LYS A 85 0.24 14.13 27.04
C LYS A 85 0.36 12.73 27.61
N ARG A 86 1.57 12.41 28.06
CA ARG A 86 1.87 11.19 28.81
C ARG A 86 0.98 11.09 30.06
N GLY A 87 0.28 9.96 30.21
CA GLY A 87 -0.54 9.69 31.40
C GLY A 87 -1.90 10.38 31.44
N GLN A 88 -2.28 11.09 30.38
CA GLN A 88 -3.60 11.72 30.25
C GLN A 88 -4.72 10.68 30.12
N SER A 89 -4.38 9.47 29.68
CA SER A 89 -5.19 8.27 29.82
C SER A 89 -4.27 7.08 30.13
N SER A 90 -4.81 6.05 30.79
CA SER A 90 -4.13 4.76 30.97
C SER A 90 -3.75 4.10 29.63
N GLU A 91 -4.37 4.56 28.54
CA GLU A 91 -4.17 4.09 27.17
C GLU A 91 -3.03 4.83 26.45
N ILE A 92 -2.46 5.94 26.96
CA ILE A 92 -1.31 6.63 26.34
C ILE A 92 -0.04 6.45 27.18
N ASN A 93 0.78 5.48 26.76
CA ASN A 93 2.11 5.22 27.31
C ASN A 93 3.21 5.79 26.40
N VAL A 94 4.47 5.76 26.86
CA VAL A 94 5.62 6.30 26.13
C VAL A 94 5.78 5.67 24.74
N SER A 95 5.54 4.36 24.62
CA SER A 95 5.61 3.65 23.35
C SER A 95 4.58 4.17 22.33
N ARG A 96 3.36 4.46 22.78
CA ARG A 96 2.27 4.96 21.93
C ARG A 96 2.47 6.43 21.54
N LEU A 97 3.09 7.24 22.40
CA LEU A 97 3.51 8.60 22.04
C LEU A 97 4.60 8.59 20.97
N VAL A 98 5.57 7.67 21.07
CA VAL A 98 6.59 7.48 20.04
C VAL A 98 5.95 7.01 18.73
N GLU A 99 5.00 6.07 18.80
CA GLU A 99 4.25 5.61 17.62
C GLU A 99 3.47 6.73 16.94
N LEU A 100 2.76 7.57 17.70
CA LEU A 100 2.05 8.75 17.19
C LEU A 100 3.00 9.77 16.57
N ARG A 101 4.13 10.04 17.22
CA ARG A 101 5.15 10.94 16.68
C ARG A 101 5.72 10.41 15.37
N ASN A 102 6.13 9.14 15.35
CA ASN A 102 6.65 8.51 14.15
C ASN A 102 5.59 8.51 13.04
N TRP A 103 4.32 8.29 13.36
CA TRP A 103 3.24 8.37 12.36
C TRP A 103 3.07 9.79 11.79
N LEU A 104 3.18 10.82 12.63
CA LEU A 104 3.15 12.22 12.20
C LEU A 104 4.38 12.60 11.36
N GLU A 105 5.54 12.00 11.62
CA GLU A 105 6.81 12.22 10.90
C GLU A 105 6.92 11.40 9.60
N ASP A 106 6.56 10.10 9.62
CA ASP A 106 6.63 9.15 8.50
C ASP A 106 5.62 9.49 7.39
N SER A 107 4.54 10.20 7.72
CA SER A 107 3.56 10.63 6.73
C SER A 107 4.00 11.86 5.92
N GLY A 108 5.29 12.23 6.01
CA GLY A 108 6.04 13.03 5.05
C GLY A 108 7.12 12.24 4.26
N SER A 109 7.26 10.93 4.50
CA SER A 109 8.23 10.08 3.80
C SER A 109 7.51 9.18 2.79
N GLU A 110 8.03 9.22 1.58
CA GLU A 110 7.58 8.52 0.39
C GLU A 110 7.14 7.08 0.68
N VAL A 111 5.97 6.73 0.12
CA VAL A 111 5.59 5.33 -0.11
C VAL A 111 6.81 4.63 -0.72
N PRO A 112 7.31 3.52 -0.17
CA PRO A 112 8.47 2.83 -0.74
C PRO A 112 8.18 2.55 -2.21
N GLU A 113 8.92 3.20 -3.10
CA GLU A 113 8.77 3.01 -4.54
C GLU A 113 9.12 1.55 -4.82
N ALA A 114 8.10 0.77 -5.17
CA ALA A 114 8.29 -0.64 -5.44
C ALA A 114 9.25 -0.79 -6.64
N PRO A 115 10.19 -1.74 -6.60
CA PRO A 115 11.08 -1.98 -7.73
C PRO A 115 10.25 -2.22 -9.01
N PRO A 116 10.67 -1.67 -10.16
CA PRO A 116 9.91 -1.75 -11.40
C PRO A 116 9.60 -3.21 -11.72
N ARG A 117 8.30 -3.52 -11.77
CA ARG A 117 7.81 -4.88 -12.02
C ARG A 117 8.16 -5.31 -13.43
N THR A 118 8.72 -6.51 -13.57
CA THR A 118 8.71 -7.24 -14.83
C THR A 118 7.28 -7.65 -15.12
N MET A 119 6.59 -6.93 -16.00
CA MET A 119 5.26 -7.30 -16.47
C MET A 119 5.42 -8.43 -17.50
N ILE A 120 4.99 -9.65 -17.13
CA ILE A 120 4.93 -10.77 -18.05
C ILE A 120 3.65 -10.60 -18.87
N ILE A 121 3.80 -10.35 -20.18
CA ILE A 121 2.69 -10.24 -21.12
C ILE A 121 2.74 -11.49 -21.98
N ASP A 122 1.69 -12.31 -21.87
CA ASP A 122 1.49 -13.41 -22.80
C ASP A 122 1.02 -12.83 -24.13
N LEU A 123 1.86 -12.93 -25.16
CA LEU A 123 1.53 -12.53 -26.52
C LEU A 123 0.81 -13.67 -27.23
N SER A 124 -0.16 -13.34 -28.08
CA SER A 124 -0.68 -14.33 -29.02
C SER A 124 0.44 -14.76 -29.99
N PRO A 125 0.37 -15.97 -30.58
CA PRO A 125 1.37 -16.44 -31.53
C PRO A 125 1.60 -15.46 -32.69
N GLU A 126 0.53 -14.82 -33.17
CA GLU A 126 0.58 -13.82 -34.23
C GLU A 126 1.32 -12.55 -33.79
N ALA A 127 1.06 -12.09 -32.56
CA ALA A 127 1.70 -10.91 -31.98
C ALA A 127 3.20 -11.16 -31.71
N GLU A 128 3.57 -12.37 -31.29
CA GLU A 128 4.96 -12.76 -31.10
C GLU A 128 5.74 -12.79 -32.43
N VAL A 129 5.14 -13.35 -33.48
CA VAL A 129 5.71 -13.35 -34.83
C VAL A 129 5.89 -11.93 -35.36
N ALA A 130 4.88 -11.07 -35.20
CA ALA A 130 4.95 -9.67 -35.61
C ALA A 130 6.05 -8.90 -34.85
N LEU A 131 6.17 -9.10 -33.54
CA LEU A 131 7.20 -8.47 -32.72
C LEU A 131 8.60 -8.94 -33.13
N ASN A 132 8.78 -10.24 -33.37
CA ASN A 132 10.07 -10.78 -33.82
C ASN A 132 10.46 -10.29 -35.22
N HIS A 133 9.49 -10.15 -36.13
CA HIS A 133 9.70 -9.52 -37.43
C HIS A 133 10.15 -8.07 -37.28
N LEU A 134 9.45 -7.27 -36.46
CA LEU A 134 9.80 -5.87 -36.19
C LEU A 134 11.20 -5.74 -35.58
N LYS A 135 11.56 -6.58 -34.60
CA LYS A 135 12.92 -6.61 -34.03
C LYS A 135 13.98 -6.84 -35.09
N ARG A 136 13.73 -7.73 -36.07
CA ARG A 136 14.67 -8.02 -37.15
C ARG A 136 14.82 -6.86 -38.13
N VAL A 137 13.72 -6.16 -38.42
CA VAL A 137 13.71 -5.05 -39.40
C VAL A 137 14.28 -3.76 -38.82
N THR A 138 13.97 -3.45 -37.56
CA THR A 138 14.38 -2.18 -36.93
C THR A 138 15.67 -2.27 -36.13
N GLY A 139 16.11 -3.49 -35.78
CA GLY A 139 17.25 -3.72 -34.89
C GLY A 139 17.02 -3.28 -33.44
N GLN A 140 15.79 -2.86 -33.09
CA GLN A 140 15.47 -2.35 -31.76
C GLN A 140 15.14 -3.47 -30.76
N PRO A 141 15.42 -3.29 -29.46
CA PRO A 141 15.01 -4.23 -28.43
C PRO A 141 13.47 -4.26 -28.29
N ALA A 142 12.94 -5.41 -27.88
CA ALA A 142 11.50 -5.65 -27.76
C ALA A 142 10.80 -4.61 -26.87
N SER A 143 11.44 -4.21 -25.76
CA SER A 143 10.89 -3.23 -24.82
C SER A 143 10.64 -1.87 -25.48
N GLN A 144 11.58 -1.36 -26.28
CA GLN A 144 11.42 -0.08 -26.98
C GLN A 144 10.31 -0.13 -28.03
N LEU A 145 10.21 -1.25 -28.76
CA LEU A 145 9.16 -1.44 -29.76
C LEU A 145 7.77 -1.50 -29.10
N ILE A 146 7.63 -2.24 -28.00
CA ILE A 146 6.37 -2.33 -27.25
C ILE A 146 5.99 -0.96 -26.68
N SER A 147 6.91 -0.24 -26.03
CA SER A 147 6.63 1.10 -25.51
C SER A 147 6.17 2.06 -26.61
N ARG A 148 6.82 2.04 -27.77
CA ARG A 148 6.43 2.92 -28.89
C ARG A 148 5.05 2.59 -29.43
N LEU A 149 4.75 1.31 -29.64
CA LEU A 149 3.44 0.86 -30.13
C LEU A 149 2.31 1.20 -29.16
N LEU A 150 2.56 1.12 -27.85
CA LEU A 150 1.57 1.50 -26.83
C LEU A 150 1.28 3.01 -26.85
N VAL A 151 2.30 3.84 -27.03
CA VAL A 151 2.14 5.30 -27.15
C VAL A 151 1.40 5.65 -28.44
N GLU A 152 1.80 5.08 -29.57
CA GLU A 152 1.15 5.30 -30.87
C GLU A 152 -0.34 4.87 -30.84
N ALA A 153 -0.65 3.74 -30.18
CA ALA A 153 -2.03 3.28 -30.02
C ALA A 153 -2.88 4.21 -29.13
N ASP A 154 -2.31 4.73 -28.04
CA ASP A 154 -3.00 5.69 -27.15
C ASP A 154 -3.25 7.04 -27.86
N GLU A 155 -2.30 7.51 -28.67
CA GLU A 155 -2.44 8.72 -29.48
C GLU A 155 -3.53 8.58 -30.54
N LEU A 156 -3.61 7.43 -31.23
CA LEU A 156 -4.66 7.13 -32.18
C LEU A 156 -6.04 7.10 -31.52
N ASN A 157 -6.14 6.50 -30.34
CA ASN A 157 -7.40 6.35 -29.61
C ASN A 157 -7.92 7.67 -29.00
N ARG A 158 -7.06 8.69 -28.86
CA ARG A 158 -7.43 10.05 -28.41
C ARG A 158 -7.75 11.00 -29.57
N SER A 159 -7.43 10.58 -30.80
CA SER A 159 -7.61 11.38 -32.00
C SER A 159 -8.92 11.04 -32.75
N ASP A 160 -9.64 10.02 -32.32
CA ASP A 160 -11.05 9.71 -32.63
C ASP A 160 -11.99 10.30 -31.55
#